data_AF-A0A497CAW3-F1
#
_entry.id   AF-A0A497CAW3-F1
#
_cell.length_a   1.000
_cell.length_b   1.000
_cell.length_c   1.000
_cell.angle_alpha   90.00
_cell.angle_beta   90.00
_cell.angle_gamma   90.00
#
_symmetry.space_group_name_H-M   'P 1'
#
loop_
_entity.id
_entity.type
_entity.pdbx_description
1 polymer ?
#
loop_
_entity_poly.entity_id
_entity_poly.type
_entity_poly.pdbx_seq_one_letter_code
_entity_poly.pdbx_strand_id
1 'polypeptide(L)'
;MDKNYLFPKGKNMSTVTSTFPISPRVGALLTQVTETPDLETALWRVLSDYLVMKISSLRERTKTFEEKWSMTFTEFSEEFKTGTLSQNSYDYEVESDYWEWEKTETLLEHYTNLRSQWT
;
A
#
# COMPACT_ATOMS: atom_id res chain seq x y z
N MET A 1 0.00 -17.61 -2.92
CA MET A 1 -1.30 -17.39 -2.23
C MET A 1 -2.30 -16.79 -3.22
N ASP A 2 -3.61 -16.99 -3.04
CA ASP A 2 -4.64 -16.45 -3.94
C ASP A 2 -4.80 -14.93 -3.73
N LYS A 3 -4.57 -14.14 -4.79
CA LYS A 3 -4.66 -12.67 -4.79
C LYS A 3 -6.05 -12.15 -4.41
N ASN A 4 -7.09 -12.99 -4.50
CA ASN A 4 -8.46 -12.64 -4.17
C ASN A 4 -8.72 -12.42 -2.66
N TYR A 5 -7.82 -12.86 -1.78
CA TYR A 5 -8.02 -12.72 -0.32
C TYR A 5 -7.62 -11.35 0.23
N LEU A 6 -6.77 -10.59 -0.46
CA LEU A 6 -6.28 -9.32 0.04
C LEU A 6 -7.19 -8.13 -0.32
N PHE A 7 -7.83 -8.13 -1.51
CA PHE A 7 -8.60 -6.98 -1.96
C PHE A 7 -9.82 -7.37 -2.83
N PRO A 8 -11.06 -7.21 -2.34
CA PRO A 8 -12.24 -7.37 -3.18
C PRO A 8 -12.32 -6.26 -4.24
N LYS A 9 -12.69 -6.62 -5.47
CA LYS A 9 -12.88 -5.66 -6.58
C LYS A 9 -13.99 -4.65 -6.24
N GLY A 10 -13.66 -3.36 -6.31
CA GLY A 10 -14.58 -2.25 -6.01
C GLY A 10 -15.76 -2.18 -6.97
N LYS A 11 -16.97 -2.02 -6.42
CA LYS A 11 -18.20 -1.67 -7.15
C LYS A 11 -18.27 -0.16 -7.37
N ASN A 12 -18.83 0.25 -8.50
CA ASN A 12 -19.15 1.65 -8.83
C ASN A 12 -19.93 2.31 -7.66
N MET A 13 -19.38 3.39 -7.11
CA MET A 13 -20.04 4.15 -6.04
C MET A 13 -21.04 5.14 -6.62
N SER A 14 -22.32 4.85 -6.36
CA SER A 14 -23.37 5.88 -6.36
C SER A 14 -23.08 6.88 -5.25
N THR A 15 -23.32 8.18 -5.50
CA THR A 15 -23.19 9.23 -4.49
C THR A 15 -24.20 8.99 -3.35
N VAL A 16 -23.72 8.45 -2.23
CA VAL A 16 -24.50 8.34 -0.99
C VAL A 16 -24.21 9.58 -0.16
N THR A 17 -25.16 10.51 -0.08
CA THR A 17 -25.08 11.61 0.89
C THR A 17 -25.42 11.05 2.27
N SER A 18 -24.40 10.75 3.07
CA SER A 18 -24.56 10.29 4.45
C SER A 18 -24.01 11.33 5.41
N THR A 19 -24.87 11.88 6.28
CA THR A 19 -24.44 12.76 7.37
C THR A 19 -24.02 11.88 8.54
N PHE A 20 -22.72 11.77 8.79
CA PHE A 20 -22.19 11.05 9.95
C PHE A 20 -21.77 12.04 11.05
N PRO A 21 -22.28 11.94 12.28
CA PRO A 21 -21.85 12.82 13.36
C PRO A 21 -20.41 12.52 13.76
N ILE A 22 -19.52 13.52 13.63
CA ILE A 22 -18.13 13.43 14.11
C ILE A 22 -18.05 13.98 15.53
N SER A 23 -17.42 13.23 16.44
CA SER A 23 -17.21 13.72 17.81
C SER A 23 -16.32 14.98 17.81
N PRO A 24 -16.56 15.95 18.71
CA PRO A 24 -15.75 17.18 18.76
C PRO A 24 -14.25 16.94 18.88
N ARG A 25 -13.84 15.88 19.59
CA ARG A 25 -12.45 15.48 19.74
C ARG A 25 -11.80 15.07 18.42
N VAL A 26 -12.53 14.30 17.59
CA VAL A 26 -12.03 13.88 16.27
C VAL A 26 -11.98 15.07 15.32
N GLY A 27 -13.00 15.94 15.33
CA GLY A 27 -12.99 17.17 14.54
C GLY A 27 -11.82 18.07 14.90
N ALA A 28 -11.57 18.30 16.19
CA ALA A 28 -10.42 19.07 16.66
C ALA A 28 -9.09 18.48 16.16
N LEU A 29 -8.90 17.16 16.28
CA LEU A 29 -7.69 16.51 15.80
C LEU A 29 -7.51 16.65 14.28
N LEU A 30 -8.57 16.44 13.49
CA LEU A 30 -8.54 16.61 12.04
C LEU A 30 -8.08 18.01 11.65
N THR A 31 -8.67 19.04 12.26
CA THR A 31 -8.30 20.44 11.97
C THR A 31 -6.88 20.78 12.42
N GLN A 32 -6.41 20.20 13.52
CA GLN A 32 -5.05 20.44 14.03
C GLN A 32 -3.98 19.74 13.18
N VAL A 33 -4.19 18.49 12.80
CA VAL A 33 -3.23 17.71 12.00
C VAL A 33 -3.13 18.25 10.57
N THR A 34 -4.24 18.73 10.01
CA THR A 34 -4.28 19.24 8.64
C THR A 34 -4.15 20.75 8.53
N GLU A 35 -4.15 21.47 9.66
CA GLU A 35 -4.25 22.93 9.70
C GLU A 35 -5.43 23.48 8.85
N THR A 36 -6.49 22.68 8.69
CA THR A 36 -7.62 22.96 7.81
C THR A 36 -8.90 23.01 8.66
N PRO A 37 -9.57 24.18 8.78
CA PRO A 37 -10.77 24.31 9.61
C PRO A 37 -12.00 23.58 9.07
N ASP A 38 -12.11 23.45 7.75
CA ASP A 38 -13.20 22.74 7.09
C ASP A 38 -13.04 21.22 7.29
N LEU A 39 -14.00 20.59 7.96
CA LEU A 39 -13.89 19.18 8.38
C LEU A 39 -13.86 18.22 7.20
N GLU A 40 -14.64 18.49 6.15
CA GLU A 40 -14.66 17.64 4.96
C GLU A 40 -13.32 17.70 4.23
N THR A 41 -12.80 18.91 4.01
CA THR A 41 -11.48 19.12 3.40
C THR A 41 -10.37 18.53 4.26
N ALA A 42 -10.43 18.70 5.59
CA ALA A 42 -9.48 18.11 6.52
C ALA A 42 -9.50 16.57 6.44
N LEU A 43 -10.69 15.96 6.39
CA LEU A 43 -10.81 14.51 6.25
C LEU A 43 -10.23 14.02 4.92
N TRP A 44 -10.58 14.68 3.81
CA TRP A 44 -10.03 14.36 2.49
C TRP A 44 -8.51 14.49 2.45
N ARG A 45 -7.96 15.53 3.08
CA ARG A 45 -6.52 15.74 3.18
C ARG A 45 -5.83 14.61 3.92
N VAL A 46 -6.33 14.21 5.11
CA VAL A 46 -5.74 13.07 5.86
C VAL A 46 -5.77 11.77 5.05
N LEU A 47 -6.88 11.49 4.36
CA LEU A 47 -7.00 10.28 3.54
C LEU A 47 -6.04 10.30 2.36
N SER A 48 -5.92 11.45 1.67
CA SER A 48 -4.97 11.64 0.57
C SER A 48 -3.53 11.49 1.04
N ASP A 49 -3.16 12.18 2.13
CA ASP A 49 -1.83 12.13 2.73
C ASP A 49 -1.49 10.70 3.18
N TYR A 50 -2.43 9.97 3.77
CA TYR A 50 -2.25 8.56 4.10
C TYR A 50 -1.90 7.71 2.87
N LEU A 51 -2.61 7.88 1.75
CA LEU A 51 -2.32 7.14 0.52
C LEU A 51 -0.94 7.49 -0.02
N VAL A 52 -0.57 8.78 -0.03
CA VAL A 52 0.77 9.24 -0.44
C VAL A 52 1.84 8.59 0.42
N MET A 53 1.73 8.70 1.74
CA MET A 53 2.70 8.17 2.68
C MET A 53 2.81 6.65 2.60
N LYS A 54 1.67 5.95 2.46
CA LYS A 54 1.63 4.49 2.36
C LYS A 54 2.30 4.00 1.08
N ILE A 55 2.02 4.64 -0.05
CA ILE A 55 2.66 4.33 -1.35
C ILE A 55 4.17 4.59 -1.27
N SER A 56 4.59 5.73 -0.73
CA SER A 56 6.02 6.06 -0.58
C SER A 56 6.75 5.03 0.28
N SER A 57 6.19 4.66 1.43
CA SER A 57 6.78 3.63 2.32
C SER A 57 6.89 2.26 1.64
N LEU A 58 5.89 1.86 0.85
CA LEU A 58 5.93 0.60 0.09
C LEU A 58 7.01 0.64 -1.00
N ARG A 59 7.16 1.77 -1.71
CA ARG A 59 8.23 1.96 -2.71
C ARG A 59 9.62 1.90 -2.09
N GLU A 60 9.81 2.51 -0.93
CA GLU A 60 11.08 2.43 -0.18
C GLU A 60 11.38 0.98 0.24
N ARG A 61 10.35 0.22 0.64
CA ARG A 61 10.50 -1.19 0.97
C ARG A 61 10.87 -2.03 -0.26
N THR A 62 10.21 -1.84 -1.40
CA THR A 62 10.59 -2.45 -2.69
C THR A 62 12.04 -2.14 -3.02
N LYS A 63 12.45 -0.86 -2.93
CA LYS A 63 13.83 -0.44 -3.22
C LYS A 63 14.86 -1.13 -2.32
N THR A 64 14.54 -1.37 -1.04
CA THR A 64 15.43 -2.09 -0.12
C THR A 64 15.67 -3.52 -0.58
N PHE A 65 14.63 -4.20 -1.10
CA PHE A 65 14.78 -5.53 -1.67
C PHE A 65 15.57 -5.50 -2.99
N GLU A 66 15.28 -4.53 -3.87
CA GLU A 66 16.03 -4.35 -5.12
C GLU A 66 17.52 -4.10 -4.87
N GLU A 67 17.86 -3.32 -3.86
CA GLU A 67 19.25 -3.09 -3.44
C GLU A 67 19.90 -4.36 -2.88
N LYS A 68 19.17 -5.13 -2.04
CA LYS A 68 19.66 -6.38 -1.47
C LYS A 68 19.95 -7.44 -2.53
N TRP A 69 19.05 -7.59 -3.49
CA TRP A 69 19.10 -8.65 -4.50
C TRP A 69 19.70 -8.19 -5.83
N SER A 70 19.94 -6.89 -6.00
CA SER A 70 20.47 -6.28 -7.23
C SER A 70 19.65 -6.60 -8.49
N MET A 71 18.34 -6.74 -8.33
CA MET A 71 17.40 -7.09 -9.39
C MET A 71 15.98 -6.61 -9.01
N THR A 72 15.06 -6.65 -9.96
CA THR A 72 13.63 -6.35 -9.72
C THR A 72 12.92 -7.55 -9.08
N PHE A 73 11.72 -7.32 -8.52
CA PHE A 73 10.90 -8.43 -7.98
C PHE A 73 10.58 -9.48 -9.04
N THR A 74 10.33 -9.05 -10.29
CA THR A 74 9.98 -9.97 -11.39
C THR A 74 11.12 -10.95 -11.66
N GLU A 75 12.35 -10.43 -11.78
CA GLU A 75 13.56 -11.23 -11.97
C GLU A 75 13.80 -12.15 -10.77
N PHE A 76 13.74 -11.60 -9.55
CA PHE A 76 13.88 -12.37 -8.31
C PHE A 76 12.87 -13.51 -8.20
N SER A 77 11.60 -13.23 -8.50
CA SER A 77 10.52 -14.22 -8.45
C SER A 77 10.73 -15.33 -9.48
N GLU A 78 11.23 -15.01 -10.67
CA GLU A 78 11.55 -16.01 -11.69
C GLU A 78 12.71 -16.90 -11.22
N GLU A 79 13.82 -16.31 -10.80
CA GLU A 79 15.00 -17.05 -10.31
C GLU A 79 14.69 -17.90 -9.07
N PHE A 80 13.84 -17.38 -8.16
CA PHE A 80 13.38 -18.13 -6.99
C PHE A 80 12.63 -19.40 -7.39
N LYS A 81 11.70 -19.29 -8.36
CA LYS A 81 10.86 -20.41 -8.83
C LYS A 81 11.64 -21.44 -9.64
N THR A 82 12.62 -21.00 -10.43
CA THR A 82 13.47 -21.89 -11.23
C THR A 82 14.64 -22.46 -10.44
N GLY A 83 14.88 -21.97 -9.22
CA GLY A 83 16.00 -22.39 -8.37
C GLY A 83 17.35 -21.92 -8.89
N THR A 84 17.38 -20.81 -9.63
CA THR A 84 18.60 -20.23 -10.21
C THR A 84 19.18 -19.07 -9.41
N LEU A 85 18.59 -18.74 -8.26
CA LEU A 85 19.16 -17.76 -7.34
C LEU A 85 20.58 -18.17 -6.94
N SER A 86 21.45 -17.16 -6.82
CA SER A 86 22.83 -17.37 -6.37
C SER A 86 22.92 -17.89 -4.92
N GLN A 87 21.90 -17.58 -4.10
CA GLN A 87 21.71 -18.12 -2.77
C GLN A 87 20.75 -19.31 -2.81
N ASN A 88 20.84 -20.22 -1.83
CA ASN A 88 19.94 -21.36 -1.76
C ASN A 88 18.51 -20.88 -1.52
N SER A 89 17.61 -21.11 -2.49
CA SER A 89 16.22 -20.65 -2.43
C SER A 89 15.43 -21.18 -1.23
N TYR A 90 15.87 -22.27 -0.60
CA TYR A 90 15.26 -22.85 0.61
C TYR A 90 15.84 -22.28 1.92
N ASP A 91 16.77 -21.33 1.84
CA ASP A 91 17.19 -20.61 3.04
C ASP A 91 16.02 -19.73 3.50
N TYR A 92 15.71 -19.83 4.79
CA TYR A 92 14.59 -19.11 5.42
C TYR A 92 14.58 -17.61 5.09
N GLU A 93 15.76 -17.00 4.99
CA GLU A 93 15.89 -15.58 4.65
C GLU A 93 15.44 -15.27 3.22
N VAL A 94 15.77 -16.13 2.25
CA VAL A 94 15.36 -15.96 0.85
C VAL A 94 13.85 -16.15 0.71
N GLU A 95 13.29 -17.16 1.37
CA GLU A 95 11.84 -17.35 1.41
C GLU A 95 11.15 -16.15 2.09
N SER A 96 11.62 -15.71 3.25
CA SER A 96 11.05 -14.54 3.93
C SER A 96 11.04 -13.30 3.04
N ASP A 97 12.14 -13.03 2.34
CA ASP A 97 12.23 -11.92 1.40
C ASP A 97 11.25 -12.07 0.23
N TYR A 98 11.13 -13.27 -0.36
CA TYR A 98 10.16 -13.52 -1.44
C TYR A 98 8.74 -13.15 -1.00
N TRP A 99 8.32 -13.62 0.18
CA TRP A 99 6.95 -13.44 0.67
C TRP A 99 6.68 -11.99 1.06
N GLU A 100 7.63 -11.32 1.70
CA GLU A 100 7.50 -9.92 2.07
C GLU A 100 7.51 -9.00 0.85
N TRP A 101 8.33 -9.31 -0.16
CA TRP A 101 8.40 -8.53 -1.38
C TRP A 101 7.14 -8.70 -2.23
N GLU A 102 6.65 -9.94 -2.40
CA GLU A 102 5.38 -10.21 -3.10
C GLU A 102 4.20 -9.45 -2.46
N LYS A 103 4.16 -9.45 -1.12
CA LYS A 103 3.16 -8.69 -0.36
C LYS A 103 3.33 -7.19 -0.60
N THR A 104 4.56 -6.68 -0.60
CA THR A 104 4.85 -5.26 -0.82
C THR A 104 4.38 -4.80 -2.20
N GLU A 105 4.71 -5.55 -3.26
CA GLU A 105 4.25 -5.27 -4.63
C GLU A 105 2.72 -5.29 -4.74
N THR A 106 2.08 -6.29 -4.13
CA THR A 106 0.62 -6.41 -4.14
C THR A 106 -0.06 -5.23 -3.44
N LEU A 107 0.48 -4.79 -2.29
CA LEU A 107 -0.02 -3.62 -1.57
C LEU A 107 0.23 -2.33 -2.37
N LEU A 108 1.39 -2.21 -3.01
CA LEU A 108 1.74 -1.04 -3.80
C LEU A 108 0.79 -0.88 -4.99
N GLU A 109 0.50 -1.97 -5.71
CA GLU A 109 -0.51 -2.00 -6.76
C GLU A 109 -1.88 -1.58 -6.23
N HIS A 110 -2.32 -2.17 -5.11
CA HIS A 110 -3.61 -1.85 -4.49
C HIS A 110 -3.73 -0.35 -4.16
N TYR A 111 -2.79 0.22 -3.42
CA TYR A 111 -2.88 1.62 -2.99
C TYR A 111 -2.69 2.61 -4.14
N THR A 112 -1.88 2.26 -5.15
CA THR A 112 -1.75 3.07 -6.37
C THR A 112 -3.07 3.10 -7.15
N ASN A 113 -3.73 1.96 -7.29
CA ASN A 113 -5.05 1.85 -7.92
C ASN A 113 -6.14 2.55 -7.10
N LEU A 114 -6.07 2.47 -5.77
CA LEU A 114 -6.99 3.19 -4.90
C LEU A 114 -6.79 4.70 -5.08
N ARG A 115 -5.56 5.19 -5.06
CA ARG A 115 -5.27 6.62 -5.27
C ARG A 115 -5.80 7.11 -6.61
N SER A 116 -5.58 6.40 -7.71
CA SER A 116 -6.05 6.84 -9.04
C SER A 116 -7.57 6.88 -9.21
N GLN A 117 -8.33 6.19 -8.35
CA GLN A 117 -9.79 6.26 -8.36
C GLN A 117 -10.34 7.49 -7.62
N TRP A 118 -9.53 8.09 -6.73
CA TRP A 118 -9.95 9.11 -5.78
C TRP A 118 -9.11 10.40 -5.85
N THR A 119 -8.19 10.52 -6.81
CA THR A 119 -7.48 11.75 -7.19
C THR A 119 -7.62 12.00 -8.67
#